data_AF-A0A8J6ASR8-F1
#
_entry.id   AF-A0A8J6ASR8-F1
#
_cell.length_a   1.000
_cell.length_b   1.000
_cell.length_c   1.000
_cell.angle_alpha   90.00
_cell.angle_beta   90.00
_cell.angle_gamma   90.00
#
_symmetry.space_group_name_H-M   'P 1'
#
loop_
_entity.id
_entity.type
_entity.pdbx_description
1 polymer ?
#
loop_
_entity_poly.entity_id
_entity_poly.type
_entity_poly.pdbx_seq_one_letter_code
_entity_poly.pdbx_strand_id
1 'polypeptide(L)'
;PKPVVFLQHGLLADSSNWVTNLPNSSLGFILADAGYDVWMGNSRGNTWSRRHVHYSPDSDEFWAFSFDEMAEYDLPASIDFVLNKTGQKQLFYVGHSQGTSIGFIAFSRKPELAKKIKLFFALAPVASVNYFTGPLAVLGHFPEFILKSRVAVYTTHCPAGTSGQNIMHWSQASKLHRFQAFDWGSSAENFLHYNQSQPPAYNVRDMLVPTAVWSGGHDVLADVRDVSLLLSEITHLVYAKFIPDWEHLDFLWGLDAPWKLYNEIVNLMKKYHMSGHNGTELQVVCSSGRLFLQPLWDRLRTPEALTQSPFFPLTFAITTYLGFCLPFVVLDVLCPWVPTLRRYKIHPEFSPTARQLLLCLGQTLYQHVVFVCPLTMLHWARRPSLPPAQAPELLQLVSDVVFCLLLFDAEFFVWHVLHHKVPWLYRTFHKMHHQNSSSFALATQYVSVWELFSLGFFDMLNVTLLDCHPLTVLVFHVVNIWLSVEDHSGYDFPWSTHRLVPFGWYGGVAHHDLHHSRFNCNFAPYFTHWDKILGTLQSAQTK
;
A
#
# COMPACT_ATOMS: atom_id res chain seq x y z
N PRO A 1 -10.18 28.49 -34.04
CA PRO A 1 -9.00 28.13 -33.22
C PRO A 1 -9.38 27.03 -32.21
N LYS A 2 -8.65 25.91 -32.20
CA LYS A 2 -8.89 24.83 -31.21
C LYS A 2 -8.65 25.35 -29.78
N PRO A 3 -9.39 24.89 -28.75
CA PRO A 3 -9.10 25.24 -27.37
C PRO A 3 -7.73 24.70 -26.96
N VAL A 4 -6.96 25.51 -26.24
CA VAL A 4 -5.59 25.17 -25.84
C VAL A 4 -5.58 24.40 -24.52
N VAL A 5 -4.76 23.36 -24.45
CA VAL A 5 -4.42 22.64 -23.21
C VAL A 5 -2.91 22.68 -23.03
N PHE A 6 -2.47 23.10 -21.85
CA PHE A 6 -1.06 23.10 -21.45
C PHE A 6 -0.80 22.00 -20.43
N LEU A 7 0.14 21.09 -20.74
CA LEU A 7 0.50 19.93 -19.92
C LEU A 7 1.87 20.17 -19.27
N GLN A 8 1.94 20.14 -17.93
CA GLN A 8 3.16 20.39 -17.16
C GLN A 8 3.57 19.16 -16.35
N HIS A 9 4.77 18.64 -16.62
CA HIS A 9 5.32 17.44 -15.97
C HIS A 9 5.75 17.67 -14.52
N GLY A 10 6.04 16.56 -13.82
CA GLY A 10 6.47 16.51 -12.43
C GLY A 10 7.98 16.64 -12.19
N LEU A 11 8.40 16.31 -10.95
CA LEU A 11 9.79 16.30 -10.52
C LEU A 11 10.62 15.34 -11.38
N LEU A 12 11.83 15.76 -11.78
CA LEU A 12 12.78 14.96 -12.57
C LEU A 12 12.25 14.44 -13.93
N ALA A 13 11.12 14.97 -14.42
CA ALA A 13 10.50 14.52 -15.66
C ALA A 13 10.67 15.52 -16.81
N ASP A 14 10.05 15.22 -17.95
CA ASP A 14 9.96 16.09 -19.11
C ASP A 14 8.60 15.96 -19.82
N SER A 15 8.44 16.66 -20.94
CA SER A 15 7.23 16.60 -21.77
C SER A 15 6.87 15.19 -22.28
N SER A 16 7.82 14.24 -22.32
CA SER A 16 7.57 12.89 -22.85
C SER A 16 6.54 12.12 -22.01
N ASN A 17 6.38 12.45 -20.72
CA ASN A 17 5.41 11.83 -19.82
C ASN A 17 3.99 11.77 -20.40
N TRP A 18 3.62 12.73 -21.25
CA TRP A 18 2.27 12.82 -21.83
C TRP A 18 2.08 12.01 -23.12
N VAL A 19 3.17 11.47 -23.69
CA VAL A 19 3.24 10.85 -25.02
C VAL A 19 4.10 9.57 -25.07
N THR A 20 4.43 9.00 -23.91
CA THR A 20 5.30 7.81 -23.78
C THR A 20 4.55 6.49 -23.94
N ASN A 21 3.22 6.50 -23.93
CA ASN A 21 2.33 5.35 -24.21
C ASN A 21 1.85 5.33 -25.67
N LEU A 22 0.91 4.44 -25.98
CA LEU A 22 0.27 4.39 -27.31
C LEU A 22 -0.68 5.58 -27.50
N PRO A 23 -1.01 5.98 -28.74
CA PRO A 23 -1.92 7.11 -29.02
C PRO A 23 -3.26 7.07 -28.28
N ASN A 24 -3.86 5.89 -28.12
CA ASN A 24 -5.11 5.70 -27.39
C ASN A 24 -4.96 5.62 -25.86
N SER A 25 -3.74 5.77 -25.33
CA SER A 25 -3.40 5.57 -23.91
C SER A 25 -2.48 6.65 -23.33
N SER A 26 -2.24 7.72 -24.09
CA SER A 26 -1.40 8.85 -23.68
C SER A 26 -2.23 10.13 -23.74
N LEU A 27 -2.30 10.87 -22.63
CA LEU A 27 -3.17 12.04 -22.51
C LEU A 27 -2.91 13.08 -23.61
N GLY A 28 -1.65 13.31 -24.00
CA GLY A 28 -1.31 14.26 -25.05
C GLY A 28 -1.96 13.91 -26.40
N PHE A 29 -1.91 12.63 -26.80
CA PHE A 29 -2.53 12.16 -28.03
C PHE A 29 -4.07 12.17 -27.94
N ILE A 30 -4.64 11.69 -26.83
CA ILE A 30 -6.09 11.64 -26.62
C ILE A 30 -6.70 13.05 -26.68
N LEU A 31 -6.03 14.06 -26.10
CA LEU A 31 -6.49 15.45 -26.16
C LEU A 31 -6.42 16.01 -27.59
N ALA A 32 -5.37 15.71 -28.34
CA ALA A 32 -5.24 16.15 -29.73
C ALA A 32 -6.38 15.55 -30.59
N ASP A 33 -6.64 14.25 -30.45
CA ASP A 33 -7.73 13.52 -31.13
C ASP A 33 -9.12 14.02 -30.69
N ALA A 34 -9.26 14.44 -29.42
CA ALA A 34 -10.46 15.08 -28.89
C ALA A 34 -10.67 16.52 -29.37
N GLY A 35 -9.75 17.07 -30.17
CA GLY A 35 -9.92 18.35 -30.85
C GLY A 35 -9.22 19.54 -30.18
N TYR A 36 -8.33 19.31 -29.20
CA TYR A 36 -7.59 20.36 -28.51
C TYR A 36 -6.25 20.69 -29.19
N ASP A 37 -5.76 21.90 -28.95
CA ASP A 37 -4.39 22.32 -29.29
C ASP A 37 -3.49 22.07 -28.08
N VAL A 38 -2.65 21.03 -28.14
CA VAL A 38 -1.90 20.50 -27.00
C VAL A 38 -0.49 21.08 -26.97
N TRP A 39 -0.16 21.76 -25.88
CA TRP A 39 1.16 22.31 -25.59
C TRP A 39 1.75 21.60 -24.37
N MET A 40 3.02 21.22 -24.43
CA MET A 40 3.70 20.52 -23.33
C MET A 40 4.89 21.33 -22.84
N GLY A 41 4.87 21.71 -21.57
CA GLY A 41 5.94 22.47 -20.92
C GLY A 41 7.18 21.61 -20.63
N ASN A 42 8.35 22.25 -20.57
CA ASN A 42 9.60 21.67 -20.10
C ASN A 42 10.26 22.62 -19.11
N SER A 43 10.35 22.22 -17.86
CA SER A 43 10.95 23.04 -16.79
C SER A 43 12.46 23.23 -17.00
N ARG A 44 12.96 24.41 -16.64
CA ARG A 44 14.40 24.72 -16.67
C ARG A 44 15.23 23.60 -16.02
N GLY A 45 16.35 23.25 -16.67
CA GLY A 45 17.28 22.22 -16.21
C GLY A 45 16.97 20.78 -16.64
N ASN A 46 15.79 20.49 -17.18
CA ASN A 46 15.52 19.18 -17.78
C ASN A 46 16.20 19.04 -19.17
N THR A 47 16.22 17.83 -19.74
CA THR A 47 16.88 17.50 -21.04
C THR A 47 16.68 18.55 -22.14
N TRP A 48 15.50 19.16 -22.23
CA TRP A 48 15.13 20.07 -23.34
C TRP A 48 15.21 21.56 -22.99
N SER A 49 15.31 21.90 -21.70
CA SER A 49 15.34 23.28 -21.19
C SER A 49 16.66 23.58 -20.46
N ARG A 50 17.79 23.17 -21.06
CA ARG A 50 19.16 23.30 -20.51
C ARG A 50 20.02 24.35 -21.21
N ARG A 51 19.45 25.50 -21.54
CA ARG A 51 20.19 26.63 -22.14
C ARG A 51 19.81 27.94 -21.46
N HIS A 52 20.78 28.84 -21.34
CA HIS A 52 20.58 30.18 -20.81
C HIS A 52 21.26 31.21 -21.72
N VAL A 53 20.79 32.45 -21.71
CA VAL A 53 21.34 33.55 -22.49
C VAL A 53 22.65 34.12 -21.91
N HIS A 54 23.03 33.72 -20.69
CA HIS A 54 24.13 34.31 -19.91
C HIS A 54 25.02 33.25 -19.26
N TYR A 55 24.42 32.24 -18.61
CA TYR A 55 25.16 31.21 -17.88
C TYR A 55 25.34 29.93 -18.71
N SER A 56 26.48 29.25 -18.54
CA SER A 56 26.72 27.92 -19.11
C SER A 56 26.03 26.85 -18.25
N PRO A 57 25.52 25.75 -18.82
CA PRO A 57 25.06 24.59 -18.03
C PRO A 57 26.12 23.95 -17.13
N ASP A 58 27.39 24.35 -17.27
CA ASP A 58 28.50 23.89 -16.41
C ASP A 58 28.76 24.84 -15.22
N SER A 59 28.04 25.96 -15.11
CA SER A 59 28.22 26.94 -14.02
C SER A 59 27.20 26.75 -12.90
N ASP A 60 27.58 27.08 -11.67
CA ASP A 60 26.71 26.91 -10.49
C ASP A 60 25.48 27.84 -10.56
N GLU A 61 25.64 29.04 -11.12
CA GLU A 61 24.55 30.02 -11.27
C GLU A 61 23.44 29.51 -12.19
N PHE A 62 23.79 28.69 -13.18
CA PHE A 62 22.80 28.06 -14.06
C PHE A 62 21.84 27.15 -13.28
N TRP A 63 22.34 26.48 -12.23
CA TRP A 63 21.60 25.53 -11.42
C TRP A 63 21.04 26.12 -10.12
N ALA A 64 21.20 27.43 -9.89
CA ALA A 64 20.70 28.14 -8.72
C ALA A 64 19.19 28.46 -8.84
N PHE A 65 18.36 27.42 -8.95
CA PHE A 65 16.90 27.54 -9.04
C PHE A 65 16.18 26.37 -8.37
N SER A 66 14.90 26.55 -8.06
CA SER A 66 13.97 25.52 -7.60
C SER A 66 12.63 25.62 -8.34
N PHE A 67 11.59 24.91 -7.86
CA PHE A 67 10.23 25.07 -8.38
C PHE A 67 9.65 26.48 -8.18
N ASP A 68 10.27 27.31 -7.34
CA ASP A 68 9.92 28.74 -7.20
C ASP A 68 10.13 29.48 -8.51
N GLU A 69 11.33 29.38 -9.10
CA GLU A 69 11.63 30.03 -10.38
C GLU A 69 10.81 29.43 -11.53
N MET A 70 10.46 28.15 -11.45
CA MET A 70 9.57 27.52 -12.43
C MET A 70 8.17 28.14 -12.38
N ALA A 71 7.64 28.39 -11.19
CA ALA A 71 6.34 29.06 -11.00
C ALA A 71 6.41 30.56 -11.32
N GLU A 72 7.51 31.21 -10.95
CA GLU A 72 7.69 32.66 -11.08
C GLU A 72 7.98 33.10 -12.52
N TYR A 73 8.68 32.27 -13.29
CA TYR A 73 9.18 32.64 -14.62
C TYR A 73 8.80 31.65 -15.73
N ASP A 74 9.04 30.35 -15.56
CA ASP A 74 8.84 29.38 -16.65
C ASP A 74 7.36 29.33 -17.07
N LEU A 75 6.47 29.20 -16.09
CA LEU A 75 5.04 29.04 -16.35
C LEU A 75 4.41 30.31 -16.97
N PRO A 76 4.62 31.54 -16.43
CA PRO A 76 4.13 32.75 -17.09
C PRO A 76 4.67 32.93 -18.51
N ALA A 77 5.98 32.75 -18.73
CA ALA A 77 6.59 32.92 -20.05
C ALA A 77 6.03 31.92 -21.07
N SER A 78 5.85 30.67 -20.66
CA SER A 78 5.28 29.61 -21.49
C SER A 78 3.83 29.90 -21.85
N ILE A 79 2.99 30.23 -20.86
CA ILE A 79 1.57 30.51 -21.08
C ILE A 79 1.38 31.75 -21.97
N ASP A 80 2.14 32.82 -21.72
CA ASP A 80 2.03 34.05 -22.52
C ASP A 80 2.46 33.83 -23.97
N PHE A 81 3.51 33.04 -24.18
CA PHE A 81 3.91 32.63 -25.53
C PHE A 81 2.79 31.86 -26.24
N VAL A 82 2.19 30.86 -25.57
CA VAL A 82 1.13 30.04 -26.15
C VAL A 82 -0.11 30.88 -26.49
N LEU A 83 -0.56 31.74 -25.58
CA LEU A 83 -1.74 32.58 -25.81
C LEU A 83 -1.49 33.60 -26.92
N ASN A 84 -0.31 34.21 -26.97
CA ASN A 84 0.07 35.11 -28.06
C ASN A 84 0.13 34.38 -29.41
N LYS A 85 0.69 33.16 -29.44
CA LYS A 85 0.82 32.38 -30.67
C LYS A 85 -0.51 31.88 -31.21
N THR A 86 -1.43 31.49 -30.33
CA THR A 86 -2.72 30.89 -30.68
C THR A 86 -3.86 31.91 -30.82
N GLY A 87 -3.68 33.11 -30.25
CA GLY A 87 -4.72 34.14 -30.16
C GLY A 87 -5.83 33.81 -29.15
N GLN A 88 -5.69 32.72 -28.38
CA GLN A 88 -6.61 32.38 -27.29
C GLN A 88 -6.41 33.33 -26.11
N LYS A 89 -7.49 33.63 -25.37
CA LYS A 89 -7.42 34.46 -24.15
C LYS A 89 -7.16 33.65 -22.88
N GLN A 90 -7.54 32.37 -22.89
CA GLN A 90 -7.39 31.46 -21.77
C GLN A 90 -7.12 30.04 -22.29
N LEU A 91 -6.47 29.22 -21.45
CA LEU A 91 -6.19 27.82 -21.72
C LEU A 91 -6.59 26.91 -20.55
N PHE A 92 -6.64 25.61 -20.79
CA PHE A 92 -6.72 24.61 -19.72
C PHE A 92 -5.32 24.23 -19.25
N TYR A 93 -5.11 24.09 -17.95
CA TYR A 93 -3.82 23.69 -17.40
C TYR A 93 -3.95 22.31 -16.74
N VAL A 94 -3.08 21.37 -17.11
CA VAL A 94 -2.98 20.04 -16.49
C VAL A 94 -1.58 19.91 -15.91
N GLY A 95 -1.49 19.71 -14.60
CA GLY A 95 -0.23 19.47 -13.91
C GLY A 95 -0.21 18.07 -13.31
N HIS A 96 0.96 17.43 -13.34
CA HIS A 96 1.24 16.21 -12.57
C HIS A 96 2.34 16.48 -11.54
N SER A 97 2.19 15.98 -10.30
CA SER A 97 3.24 16.04 -9.27
C SER A 97 3.75 17.48 -9.05
N GLN A 98 5.05 17.75 -9.13
CA GLN A 98 5.63 19.11 -9.05
C GLN A 98 4.98 20.10 -10.04
N GLY A 99 4.48 19.65 -11.20
CA GLY A 99 3.73 20.49 -12.12
C GLY A 99 2.44 21.06 -11.52
N THR A 100 1.86 20.38 -10.53
CA THR A 100 0.75 20.92 -9.73
C THR A 100 1.22 21.98 -8.75
N SER A 101 2.35 21.77 -8.06
CA SER A 101 2.95 22.73 -7.12
C SER A 101 3.27 24.05 -7.82
N ILE A 102 3.88 23.97 -9.01
CA ILE A 102 4.16 25.14 -9.86
C ILE A 102 2.86 25.90 -10.16
N GLY A 103 1.77 25.19 -10.48
CA GLY A 103 0.44 25.76 -10.69
C GLY A 103 -0.12 26.43 -9.43
N PHE A 104 -0.11 25.74 -8.28
CA PHE A 104 -0.58 26.28 -7.00
C PHE A 104 0.16 27.56 -6.62
N ILE A 105 1.48 27.62 -6.78
CA ILE A 105 2.30 28.81 -6.48
C ILE A 105 1.98 29.94 -7.46
N ALA A 106 2.03 29.67 -8.76
CA ALA A 106 1.86 30.71 -9.76
C ALA A 106 0.43 31.29 -9.76
N PHE A 107 -0.59 30.45 -9.63
CA PHE A 107 -2.00 30.89 -9.70
C PHE A 107 -2.50 31.52 -8.40
N SER A 108 -1.85 31.27 -7.26
CA SER A 108 -2.12 32.00 -6.01
C SER A 108 -1.40 33.35 -5.96
N ARG A 109 -0.18 33.44 -6.50
CA ARG A 109 0.66 34.65 -6.39
C ARG A 109 0.52 35.64 -7.54
N LYS A 110 0.11 35.18 -8.73
CA LYS A 110 -0.03 36.00 -9.93
C LYS A 110 -1.48 36.01 -10.44
N PRO A 111 -2.36 36.88 -9.90
CA PRO A 111 -3.76 36.96 -10.31
C PRO A 111 -3.96 37.19 -11.82
N GLU A 112 -3.06 37.93 -12.47
CA GLU A 112 -3.11 38.15 -13.93
C GLU A 112 -2.81 36.88 -14.74
N LEU A 113 -2.00 35.97 -14.20
CA LEU A 113 -1.80 34.65 -14.80
C LEU A 113 -2.99 33.74 -14.52
N ALA A 114 -3.50 33.74 -13.28
CA ALA A 114 -4.64 32.92 -12.88
C ALA A 114 -5.88 33.18 -13.77
N LYS A 115 -6.14 34.45 -14.14
CA LYS A 115 -7.23 34.84 -15.07
C LYS A 115 -7.12 34.17 -16.44
N LYS A 116 -5.92 33.74 -16.86
CA LYS A 116 -5.67 33.07 -18.14
C LYS A 116 -5.94 31.57 -18.09
N ILE A 117 -6.28 31.01 -16.93
CA ILE A 117 -6.58 29.58 -16.75
C ILE A 117 -8.09 29.38 -16.68
N LYS A 118 -8.63 28.53 -17.55
CA LYS A 118 -10.07 28.16 -17.53
C LYS A 118 -10.40 27.19 -16.41
N LEU A 119 -9.57 26.16 -16.27
CA LEU A 119 -9.72 25.09 -15.28
C LEU A 119 -8.33 24.44 -15.12
N PHE A 120 -7.98 24.20 -13.86
CA PHE A 120 -6.76 23.52 -13.45
C PHE A 120 -7.08 22.05 -13.13
N PHE A 121 -6.49 21.12 -13.86
CA PHE A 121 -6.50 19.70 -13.56
C PHE A 121 -5.22 19.31 -12.82
N ALA A 122 -5.35 18.94 -11.54
CA ALA A 122 -4.22 18.56 -10.69
C ALA A 122 -4.20 17.03 -10.50
N LEU A 123 -3.20 16.38 -11.07
CA LEU A 123 -2.99 14.93 -11.02
C LEU A 123 -1.88 14.61 -10.02
N ALA A 124 -2.16 13.78 -9.01
CA ALA A 124 -1.24 13.56 -7.89
C ALA A 124 -0.74 14.88 -7.29
N PRO A 125 -1.64 15.72 -6.74
CA PRO A 125 -1.29 17.09 -6.38
C PRO A 125 -0.36 17.15 -5.17
N VAL A 126 0.69 17.96 -5.28
CA VAL A 126 1.67 18.15 -4.20
C VAL A 126 1.69 19.63 -3.80
N ALA A 127 1.33 19.92 -2.57
CA ALA A 127 1.50 21.23 -1.93
C ALA A 127 2.21 21.08 -0.59
N SER A 128 1.83 20.05 0.17
CA SER A 128 2.56 19.61 1.35
C SER A 128 3.10 18.20 1.14
N VAL A 129 4.23 17.89 1.79
CA VAL A 129 4.88 16.57 1.77
C VAL A 129 5.17 16.13 3.21
N ASN A 130 4.23 16.42 4.12
CA ASN A 130 4.41 16.20 5.55
C ASN A 130 4.45 14.72 5.91
N TYR A 131 3.77 13.91 5.12
CA TYR A 131 3.56 12.50 5.38
C TYR A 131 4.27 11.59 4.38
N PHE A 132 5.17 12.16 3.58
CA PHE A 132 6.00 11.48 2.59
C PHE A 132 6.89 10.38 3.20
N THR A 133 6.88 9.19 2.58
CA THR A 133 7.66 8.02 3.01
C THR A 133 9.00 7.88 2.27
N GLY A 134 9.80 8.95 2.24
CA GLY A 134 11.23 8.91 1.91
C GLY A 134 11.62 8.77 0.42
N PRO A 135 12.80 9.27 0.01
CA PRO A 135 13.21 9.42 -1.40
C PRO A 135 13.33 8.11 -2.20
N LEU A 136 13.47 6.96 -1.53
CA LEU A 136 13.50 5.64 -2.18
C LEU A 136 12.12 5.20 -2.71
N ALA A 137 11.02 5.73 -2.19
CA ALA A 137 9.67 5.35 -2.61
C ALA A 137 9.29 5.91 -4.00
N VAL A 138 9.82 7.08 -4.37
CA VAL A 138 9.61 7.74 -5.67
C VAL A 138 10.19 6.95 -6.85
N LEU A 139 11.30 6.25 -6.59
CA LEU A 139 12.01 5.44 -7.58
C LEU A 139 11.65 3.94 -7.46
N GLY A 140 10.95 3.55 -6.39
CA GLY A 140 10.85 2.16 -5.93
C GLY A 140 9.60 1.40 -6.38
N HIS A 141 8.54 2.10 -6.81
CA HIS A 141 7.29 1.46 -7.19
C HIS A 141 6.95 1.79 -8.64
N PHE A 142 7.39 0.90 -9.54
CA PHE A 142 6.79 0.78 -10.87
C PHE A 142 5.68 -0.27 -10.73
N PRO A 143 4.43 0.03 -11.11
CA PRO A 143 3.37 -0.97 -11.15
C PRO A 143 3.85 -2.24 -11.84
N GLU A 144 3.63 -3.41 -11.23
CA GLU A 144 4.12 -4.71 -11.72
C GLU A 144 3.69 -4.99 -13.18
N PHE A 145 2.61 -4.35 -13.62
CA PHE A 145 2.11 -4.40 -14.98
C PHE A 145 2.94 -3.56 -15.99
N ILE A 146 3.50 -2.41 -15.59
CA ILE A 146 4.34 -1.53 -16.43
C ILE A 146 5.63 -2.24 -16.87
N LEU A 147 6.09 -3.21 -16.08
CA LEU A 147 7.33 -3.96 -16.25
C LEU A 147 7.40 -4.87 -17.49
N LYS A 148 6.29 -5.18 -18.18
CA LYS A 148 6.32 -6.23 -19.23
C LYS A 148 6.61 -5.78 -20.67
N SER A 149 6.58 -4.49 -21.03
CA SER A 149 6.92 -4.09 -22.44
C SER A 149 7.46 -2.69 -22.70
N ARG A 150 7.17 -1.67 -21.86
CA ARG A 150 7.56 -0.27 -22.14
C ARG A 150 8.55 0.33 -21.14
N VAL A 151 9.01 -0.46 -20.16
CA VAL A 151 9.97 0.00 -19.13
C VAL A 151 11.20 0.69 -19.73
N ALA A 152 11.74 0.15 -20.83
CA ALA A 152 12.89 0.74 -21.52
C ALA A 152 12.61 2.16 -22.03
N VAL A 153 11.39 2.47 -22.46
CA VAL A 153 10.99 3.82 -22.88
C VAL A 153 10.99 4.74 -21.66
N TYR A 154 10.32 4.34 -20.58
CA TYR A 154 10.19 5.18 -19.38
C TYR A 154 11.56 5.47 -18.73
N THR A 155 12.40 4.44 -18.58
CA THR A 155 13.72 4.59 -17.94
C THR A 155 14.74 5.31 -18.81
N THR A 156 14.54 5.38 -20.14
CA THR A 156 15.38 6.17 -21.02
C THR A 156 15.05 7.67 -20.94
N HIS A 157 13.77 8.01 -20.74
CA HIS A 157 13.31 9.39 -20.69
C HIS A 157 13.28 10.00 -19.27
N CYS A 158 13.13 9.17 -18.24
CA CYS A 158 13.05 9.58 -16.84
C CYS A 158 14.16 8.89 -16.01
N PRO A 159 14.99 9.63 -15.25
CA PRO A 159 14.91 11.07 -14.99
C PRO A 159 15.49 11.94 -16.13
N ALA A 160 14.85 13.08 -16.39
CA ALA A 160 15.25 14.08 -17.40
C ALA A 160 16.12 15.23 -16.84
N GLY A 161 16.36 15.27 -15.53
CA GLY A 161 17.25 16.24 -14.88
C GLY A 161 16.53 17.38 -14.15
N THR A 162 17.20 17.92 -13.12
CA THR A 162 16.80 19.06 -12.27
C THR A 162 18.04 19.64 -11.59
N SER A 163 17.95 20.84 -11.00
CA SER A 163 19.01 21.38 -10.15
C SER A 163 19.12 20.68 -8.79
N GLY A 164 20.32 20.70 -8.20
CA GLY A 164 20.52 20.30 -6.80
C GLY A 164 19.70 21.17 -5.83
N GLN A 165 19.57 22.47 -6.10
CA GLN A 165 18.77 23.39 -5.30
C GLN A 165 17.27 23.02 -5.29
N ASN A 166 16.71 22.51 -6.39
CA ASN A 166 15.32 22.03 -6.40
C ASN A 166 15.13 20.81 -5.48
N ILE A 167 16.11 19.89 -5.44
CA ILE A 167 16.09 18.76 -4.51
C ILE A 167 16.20 19.24 -3.05
N MET A 168 17.06 20.23 -2.80
CA MET A 168 17.15 20.85 -1.47
C MET A 168 15.84 21.52 -1.06
N HIS A 169 15.14 22.18 -1.98
CA HIS A 169 13.85 22.80 -1.69
C HIS A 169 12.81 21.77 -1.27
N TRP A 170 12.68 20.64 -1.99
CA TRP A 170 11.82 19.54 -1.54
C TRP A 170 12.24 18.96 -0.19
N SER A 171 13.54 18.87 0.09
CA SER A 171 14.04 18.49 1.42
C SER A 171 13.64 19.50 2.50
N GLN A 172 13.59 20.81 2.21
CA GLN A 172 13.14 21.83 3.17
C GLN A 172 11.65 21.69 3.44
N ALA A 173 10.84 21.54 2.38
CA ALA A 173 9.39 21.35 2.50
C ALA A 173 9.05 20.14 3.39
N SER A 174 9.75 19.01 3.18
CA SER A 174 9.58 17.80 3.99
C SER A 174 10.00 17.99 5.45
N LYS A 175 11.13 18.66 5.72
CA LYS A 175 11.65 18.85 7.09
C LYS A 175 10.86 19.88 7.90
N LEU A 176 10.42 20.96 7.25
CA LEU A 176 9.77 22.10 7.90
C LEU A 176 8.25 21.97 7.95
N HIS A 177 7.70 21.01 7.20
CA HIS A 177 6.27 20.80 7.07
C HIS A 177 5.50 22.03 6.58
N ARG A 178 6.09 22.77 5.64
CA ARG A 178 5.57 24.05 5.15
C ARG A 178 5.65 24.12 3.64
N PHE A 179 4.57 24.58 3.03
CA PHE A 179 4.56 25.01 1.64
C PHE A 179 5.01 26.48 1.59
N GLN A 180 6.27 26.71 1.26
CA GLN A 180 6.91 28.03 1.28
C GLN A 180 7.99 28.11 0.22
N ALA A 181 8.52 29.31 -0.01
CA ALA A 181 9.67 29.53 -0.88
C ALA A 181 10.97 28.93 -0.31
N PHE A 182 12.00 28.83 -1.15
CA PHE A 182 13.29 28.24 -0.82
C PHE A 182 13.99 29.03 0.29
N ASP A 183 14.49 28.36 1.32
CA ASP A 183 15.36 28.99 2.33
C ASP A 183 16.81 29.00 1.82
N TRP A 184 17.36 30.19 1.58
CA TRP A 184 18.73 30.38 1.09
C TRP A 184 19.80 30.18 2.18
N GLY A 185 19.40 29.81 3.40
CA GLY A 185 20.29 29.38 4.48
C GLY A 185 20.74 30.49 5.43
N SER A 186 20.40 31.76 5.15
CA SER A 186 20.58 32.86 6.10
C SER A 186 19.54 33.97 5.92
N SER A 187 19.30 34.74 6.98
CA SER A 187 18.41 35.91 6.94
C SER A 187 18.83 36.96 5.90
N ALA A 188 20.15 37.11 5.66
CA ALA A 188 20.67 38.07 4.69
C ALA A 188 20.39 37.61 3.26
N GLU A 189 20.66 36.34 2.96
CA GLU A 189 20.36 35.76 1.64
C GLU A 189 18.86 35.76 1.36
N ASN A 190 18.03 35.34 2.32
CA ASN A 190 16.57 35.41 2.18
C ASN A 190 16.10 36.85 1.91
N PHE A 191 16.72 37.85 2.55
CA PHE A 191 16.39 39.24 2.32
C PHE A 191 16.75 39.70 0.89
N LEU A 192 17.86 39.21 0.33
CA LEU A 192 18.25 39.49 -1.07
C LEU A 192 17.22 38.94 -2.07
N HIS A 193 16.62 37.79 -1.79
CA HIS A 193 15.67 37.14 -2.70
C HIS A 193 14.21 37.55 -2.49
N TYR A 194 13.80 37.80 -1.25
CA TYR A 194 12.38 37.99 -0.89
C TYR A 194 12.07 39.37 -0.31
N ASN A 195 13.08 40.21 -0.04
CA ASN A 195 12.95 41.45 0.72
C ASN A 195 12.36 41.23 2.13
N GLN A 196 12.54 40.01 2.68
CA GLN A 196 12.18 39.59 4.03
C GLN A 196 13.15 38.51 4.51
N SER A 197 13.40 38.44 5.81
CA SER A 197 14.42 37.54 6.40
C SER A 197 14.02 36.07 6.45
N GLN A 198 12.74 35.76 6.23
CA GLN A 198 12.20 34.40 6.21
C GLN A 198 11.57 34.15 4.83
N PRO A 199 11.67 32.93 4.27
CA PRO A 199 11.00 32.62 3.02
C PRO A 199 9.47 32.78 3.14
N PRO A 200 8.79 33.42 2.17
CA PRO A 200 7.34 33.58 2.19
C PRO A 200 6.62 32.23 2.05
N ALA A 201 5.57 32.03 2.85
CA ALA A 201 4.69 30.87 2.72
C ALA A 201 3.77 31.00 1.51
N TYR A 202 3.42 29.86 0.89
CA TYR A 202 2.47 29.77 -0.19
C TYR A 202 1.11 29.35 0.33
N ASN A 203 0.11 30.20 0.12
CA ASN A 203 -1.25 29.97 0.60
C ASN A 203 -2.15 29.52 -0.56
N VAL A 204 -2.52 28.24 -0.57
CA VAL A 204 -3.35 27.65 -1.63
C VAL A 204 -4.74 28.30 -1.68
N ARG A 205 -5.25 28.85 -0.57
CA ARG A 205 -6.55 29.53 -0.53
C ARG A 205 -6.63 30.76 -1.43
N ASP A 206 -5.48 31.37 -1.73
CA ASP A 206 -5.41 32.53 -2.63
C ASP A 206 -5.52 32.12 -4.11
N MET A 207 -5.45 30.82 -4.43
CA MET A 207 -5.69 30.31 -5.77
C MET A 207 -7.20 30.24 -6.07
N LEU A 208 -7.69 31.19 -6.86
CA LEU A 208 -9.11 31.28 -7.24
C LEU A 208 -9.49 30.51 -8.52
N VAL A 209 -8.53 29.83 -9.15
CA VAL A 209 -8.77 29.07 -10.39
C VAL A 209 -9.67 27.87 -10.09
N PRO A 210 -10.75 27.64 -10.86
CA PRO A 210 -11.54 26.42 -10.75
C PRO A 210 -10.62 25.20 -10.90
N THR A 211 -10.67 24.25 -9.96
CA THR A 211 -9.68 23.16 -9.89
C THR A 211 -10.35 21.80 -9.75
N ALA A 212 -9.91 20.85 -10.57
CA ALA A 212 -10.30 19.45 -10.57
C ALA A 212 -9.11 18.59 -10.14
N VAL A 213 -9.30 17.74 -9.14
CA VAL A 213 -8.22 16.96 -8.50
C VAL A 213 -8.42 15.47 -8.69
N TRP A 214 -7.35 14.74 -9.00
CA TRP A 214 -7.30 13.28 -8.89
C TRP A 214 -6.13 12.85 -8.00
N SER A 215 -6.39 11.94 -7.06
CA SER A 215 -5.40 11.40 -6.13
C SER A 215 -5.47 9.88 -6.03
N GLY A 216 -4.34 9.26 -5.68
CA GLY A 216 -4.16 7.81 -5.60
C GLY A 216 -4.12 7.34 -4.15
N GLY A 217 -4.62 6.15 -3.85
CA GLY A 217 -4.59 5.60 -2.48
C GLY A 217 -3.24 5.03 -2.07
N HIS A 218 -2.44 4.57 -3.03
CA HIS A 218 -1.06 4.10 -2.82
C HIS A 218 -0.01 5.13 -3.27
N ASP A 219 -0.42 6.39 -3.48
CA ASP A 219 0.51 7.46 -3.85
C ASP A 219 1.39 7.85 -2.66
N VAL A 220 2.64 7.37 -2.67
CA VAL A 220 3.64 7.63 -1.63
C VAL A 220 4.14 9.08 -1.60
N LEU A 221 3.95 9.84 -2.68
CA LEU A 221 4.40 11.23 -2.82
C LEU A 221 3.30 12.22 -2.49
N ALA A 222 2.16 12.10 -3.17
CA ALA A 222 0.95 12.86 -2.89
C ALA A 222 0.05 12.04 -1.94
N ASP A 223 0.56 11.80 -0.72
CA ASP A 223 -0.10 10.98 0.30
C ASP A 223 -1.53 11.48 0.58
N VAL A 224 -2.43 10.53 0.85
CA VAL A 224 -3.85 10.78 1.08
C VAL A 224 -4.11 11.84 2.15
N ARG A 225 -3.27 11.93 3.19
CA ARG A 225 -3.38 12.94 4.26
C ARG A 225 -3.01 14.33 3.76
N ASP A 226 -1.89 14.45 3.05
CA ASP A 226 -1.44 15.73 2.47
C ASP A 226 -2.46 16.23 1.42
N VAL A 227 -2.98 15.33 0.59
CA VAL A 227 -4.05 15.67 -0.37
C VAL A 227 -5.35 16.06 0.35
N SER A 228 -5.74 15.36 1.41
CA SER A 228 -6.96 15.69 2.16
C SER A 228 -6.90 17.08 2.77
N LEU A 229 -5.74 17.49 3.29
CA LEU A 229 -5.50 18.85 3.76
C LEU A 229 -5.58 19.84 2.60
N LEU A 230 -4.90 19.55 1.49
CA LEU A 230 -4.91 20.39 0.29
C LEU A 230 -6.33 20.62 -0.26
N LEU A 231 -7.16 19.58 -0.34
CA LEU A 231 -8.55 19.70 -0.82
C LEU A 231 -9.37 20.69 0.02
N SER A 232 -9.09 20.80 1.32
CA SER A 232 -9.75 21.76 2.22
C SER A 232 -9.27 23.21 2.04
N GLU A 233 -8.13 23.41 1.37
CA GLU A 233 -7.53 24.73 1.11
C GLU A 233 -7.85 25.27 -0.29
N ILE A 234 -8.29 24.42 -1.23
CA ILE A 234 -8.66 24.85 -2.58
C ILE A 234 -10.04 25.55 -2.54
N THR A 235 -10.02 26.88 -2.69
CA THR A 235 -11.23 27.73 -2.61
C THR A 235 -12.29 27.39 -3.66
N HIS A 236 -11.89 27.04 -4.88
CA HIS A 236 -12.79 26.71 -5.98
C HIS A 236 -12.57 25.27 -6.49
N LEU A 237 -12.77 24.30 -5.60
CA LEU A 237 -12.73 22.87 -5.94
C LEU A 237 -14.00 22.47 -6.70
N VAL A 238 -13.87 22.13 -7.99
CA VAL A 238 -15.02 21.80 -8.86
C VAL A 238 -15.19 20.30 -9.07
N TYR A 239 -14.15 19.52 -8.80
CA TYR A 239 -14.15 18.08 -8.91
C TYR A 239 -13.02 17.50 -8.07
N ALA A 240 -13.25 16.38 -7.39
CA ALA A 240 -12.21 15.61 -6.74
C ALA A 240 -12.54 14.12 -6.89
N LYS A 241 -11.56 13.32 -7.31
CA LYS A 241 -11.67 11.87 -7.39
C LYS A 241 -10.48 11.20 -6.73
N PHE A 242 -10.79 10.28 -5.84
CA PHE A 242 -9.83 9.38 -5.22
C PHE A 242 -9.88 8.03 -5.92
N ILE A 243 -8.72 7.51 -6.33
CA ILE A 243 -8.58 6.21 -6.98
C ILE A 243 -7.75 5.32 -6.05
N PRO A 244 -8.37 4.41 -5.27
CA PRO A 244 -7.70 3.69 -4.19
C PRO A 244 -6.44 2.95 -4.64
N ASP A 245 -6.50 2.26 -5.77
CA ASP A 245 -5.41 1.38 -6.18
C ASP A 245 -4.25 2.08 -6.90
N TRP A 246 -4.35 3.39 -7.15
CA TRP A 246 -3.36 4.12 -7.95
C TRP A 246 -2.18 4.62 -7.13
N GLU A 247 -1.00 4.49 -7.71
CA GLU A 247 0.27 5.06 -7.29
C GLU A 247 0.58 6.38 -8.04
N HIS A 248 1.72 7.01 -7.71
CA HIS A 248 2.08 8.32 -8.22
C HIS A 248 2.24 8.41 -9.75
N LEU A 249 2.65 7.33 -10.39
CA LEU A 249 2.94 7.29 -11.83
C LEU A 249 1.76 6.77 -12.66
N ASP A 250 0.72 6.20 -12.04
CA ASP A 250 -0.46 5.68 -12.76
C ASP A 250 -1.22 6.79 -13.50
N PHE A 251 -1.16 8.03 -13.00
CA PHE A 251 -1.72 9.21 -13.66
C PHE A 251 -1.15 9.46 -15.07
N LEU A 252 0.06 8.98 -15.34
CA LEU A 252 0.76 9.14 -16.62
C LEU A 252 0.87 7.82 -17.39
N TRP A 253 1.15 6.73 -16.67
CA TRP A 253 1.54 5.45 -17.27
C TRP A 253 0.61 4.28 -16.93
N GLY A 254 -0.43 4.52 -16.11
CA GLY A 254 -1.43 3.53 -15.77
C GLY A 254 -2.18 3.07 -17.01
N LEU A 255 -2.31 1.77 -17.22
CA LEU A 255 -3.03 1.22 -18.37
C LEU A 255 -4.51 1.60 -18.38
N ASP A 256 -5.08 1.76 -17.19
CA ASP A 256 -6.47 2.12 -16.98
C ASP A 256 -6.70 3.63 -16.91
N ALA A 257 -5.65 4.43 -17.00
CA ALA A 257 -5.72 5.89 -16.99
C ALA A 257 -6.65 6.46 -18.08
N PRO A 258 -6.74 5.90 -19.31
CA PRO A 258 -7.64 6.42 -20.33
C PRO A 258 -9.11 6.44 -19.90
N TRP A 259 -9.60 5.36 -19.29
CA TRP A 259 -11.01 5.27 -18.89
C TRP A 259 -11.28 5.68 -17.45
N LYS A 260 -10.30 5.60 -16.54
CA LYS A 260 -10.46 6.08 -15.15
C LYS A 260 -10.19 7.58 -14.98
N LEU A 261 -9.40 8.21 -15.87
CA LEU A 261 -8.96 9.61 -15.73
C LEU A 261 -9.13 10.43 -17.02
N TYR A 262 -8.49 10.04 -18.13
CA TYR A 262 -8.36 10.93 -19.31
C TYR A 262 -9.70 11.26 -19.95
N ASN A 263 -10.62 10.28 -20.02
CA ASN A 263 -11.99 10.51 -20.49
C ASN A 263 -12.75 11.51 -19.62
N GLU A 264 -12.53 11.50 -18.29
CA GLU A 264 -13.17 12.46 -17.38
C GLU A 264 -12.61 13.87 -17.56
N ILE A 265 -11.29 14.00 -17.76
CA ILE A 265 -10.64 15.28 -18.10
C ILE A 265 -11.27 15.85 -19.39
N VAL A 266 -11.37 15.06 -20.45
CA VAL A 266 -11.98 15.48 -21.71
C VAL A 266 -13.45 15.90 -21.51
N ASN A 267 -14.21 15.15 -20.72
CA ASN A 267 -15.62 15.47 -20.44
C ASN A 267 -15.77 16.79 -19.66
N LEU A 268 -14.92 17.02 -18.66
CA LEU A 268 -14.91 18.28 -17.90
C LEU A 268 -14.50 19.46 -18.78
N MET A 269 -13.47 19.31 -19.64
CA MET A 269 -13.08 20.34 -20.59
C MET A 269 -14.21 20.66 -21.57
N LYS A 270 -14.91 19.65 -22.10
CA LYS A 270 -16.09 19.85 -22.97
C LYS A 270 -17.21 20.58 -22.25
N LYS A 271 -17.50 20.20 -21.00
CA LYS A 271 -18.51 20.86 -20.16
C LYS A 271 -18.19 22.35 -20.01
N TYR A 272 -16.97 22.68 -19.57
CA TYR A 272 -16.51 24.07 -19.39
C TYR A 272 -16.39 24.86 -20.70
N HIS A 273 -16.18 24.18 -21.83
CA HIS A 273 -16.19 24.82 -23.13
C HIS A 273 -17.61 25.21 -23.57
N MET A 274 -18.61 24.37 -23.30
CA MET A 274 -20.01 24.59 -23.69
C MET A 274 -20.76 25.54 -22.74
N SER A 275 -20.50 25.48 -21.43
CA SER A 275 -21.28 26.17 -20.41
C SER A 275 -20.85 27.61 -20.14
N GLY A 276 -20.57 28.39 -21.19
CA GLY A 276 -20.10 29.79 -21.10
C GLY A 276 -20.63 30.55 -19.87
N HIS A 277 -19.76 30.71 -18.88
CA HIS A 277 -19.93 31.52 -17.65
C HIS A 277 -21.27 31.44 -16.89
N ASN A 278 -21.93 30.28 -16.81
CA ASN A 278 -22.95 30.07 -15.76
C ASN A 278 -22.52 28.94 -14.83
N GLY A 279 -21.99 29.35 -13.67
CA GLY A 279 -21.68 28.48 -12.55
C GLY A 279 -22.96 27.98 -11.89
N THR A 280 -23.44 26.82 -12.34
CA THR A 280 -24.34 25.99 -11.54
C THR A 280 -23.52 24.94 -10.82
N GLU A 281 -23.63 24.96 -9.49
CA GLU A 281 -23.08 23.99 -8.53
C GLU A 281 -23.09 22.57 -9.10
N LEU A 282 -21.89 22.01 -9.31
CA LEU A 282 -21.76 20.57 -9.45
C LEU A 282 -21.82 19.96 -8.06
N GLN A 283 -22.82 19.09 -7.86
CA GLN A 283 -22.86 18.18 -6.72
C GLN A 283 -21.55 17.40 -6.63
N VAL A 284 -20.97 17.42 -5.43
CA VAL A 284 -19.98 16.46 -4.97
C VAL A 284 -20.65 15.08 -4.98
N VAL A 285 -20.47 14.33 -6.06
CA VAL A 285 -20.81 12.90 -6.09
C VAL A 285 -19.66 12.17 -5.41
N CYS A 286 -19.66 12.15 -4.08
CA CYS A 286 -19.00 11.08 -3.34
C CYS A 286 -19.82 9.81 -3.57
N SER A 287 -19.50 9.02 -4.60
CA SER A 287 -19.99 7.65 -4.67
C SER A 287 -19.20 6.79 -3.68
N SER A 288 -19.45 6.95 -2.38
CA SER A 288 -19.08 5.93 -1.40
C SER A 288 -20.25 4.97 -1.27
N GLY A 289 -20.26 3.94 -2.12
CA GLY A 289 -20.94 2.70 -1.73
C GLY A 289 -20.29 2.28 -0.41
N ARG A 290 -21.03 2.31 0.70
CA ARG A 290 -20.50 1.91 2.01
C ARG A 290 -20.03 0.47 1.90
N LEU A 291 -18.72 0.24 2.04
CA LEU A 291 -18.15 -1.10 1.97
C LEU A 291 -18.81 -2.01 3.02
N PHE A 292 -19.07 -3.25 2.64
CA PHE A 292 -19.78 -4.22 3.48
C PHE A 292 -19.13 -4.39 4.87
N LEU A 293 -17.80 -4.36 4.92
CA LEU A 293 -17.02 -4.54 6.15
C LEU A 293 -16.83 -3.24 6.96
N GLN A 294 -17.24 -2.09 6.43
CA GLN A 294 -17.03 -0.78 7.06
C GLN A 294 -17.59 -0.68 8.49
N PRO A 295 -18.81 -1.14 8.81
CA PRO A 295 -19.35 -1.04 10.17
C PRO A 295 -18.54 -1.82 11.22
N LEU A 296 -18.01 -2.99 10.84
CA LEU A 296 -17.14 -3.80 11.70
C LEU A 296 -15.81 -3.08 11.93
N TRP A 297 -15.22 -2.55 10.86
CA TRP A 297 -13.94 -1.86 10.91
C TRP A 297 -14.01 -0.56 11.72
N ASP A 298 -15.08 0.24 11.56
CA ASP A 298 -15.31 1.45 12.34
C ASP A 298 -15.29 1.16 13.85
N ARG A 299 -15.88 0.03 14.28
CA ARG A 299 -15.88 -0.41 15.68
C ARG A 299 -14.50 -0.85 16.17
N LEU A 300 -13.69 -1.46 15.31
CA LEU A 300 -12.33 -1.89 15.65
C LEU A 300 -11.33 -0.73 15.65
N ARG A 301 -11.66 0.40 15.03
CA ARG A 301 -10.81 1.59 14.92
C ARG A 301 -11.07 2.66 16.00
N THR A 302 -12.12 2.53 16.82
CA THR A 302 -12.41 3.53 17.87
C THR A 302 -11.24 3.67 18.84
N PRO A 303 -10.87 4.87 19.31
CA PRO A 303 -9.76 5.07 20.25
C PRO A 303 -9.86 4.26 21.54
N GLU A 304 -11.08 3.96 21.99
CA GLU A 304 -11.36 3.12 23.16
C GLU A 304 -11.28 1.61 22.86
N ALA A 305 -11.05 1.22 21.62
CA ALA A 305 -10.98 -0.18 21.23
C ALA A 305 -9.71 -0.84 21.79
N LEU A 306 -9.88 -2.04 22.34
CA LEU A 306 -8.79 -2.87 22.84
C LEU A 306 -7.68 -3.06 21.79
N THR A 307 -8.04 -3.06 20.51
CA THR A 307 -7.15 -3.17 19.32
C THR A 307 -6.03 -2.13 19.27
N GLN A 308 -6.19 -0.97 19.92
CA GLN A 308 -5.17 0.08 19.96
C GLN A 308 -4.13 -0.13 21.08
N SER A 309 -4.32 -1.11 21.96
CA SER A 309 -3.40 -1.41 23.06
C SER A 309 -2.11 -2.07 22.54
N PRO A 310 -0.92 -1.73 23.09
CA PRO A 310 0.31 -2.45 22.79
C PRO A 310 0.26 -3.94 23.17
N PHE A 311 -0.63 -4.31 24.09
CA PHE A 311 -0.82 -5.69 24.52
C PHE A 311 -1.84 -6.46 23.66
N PHE A 312 -2.53 -5.79 22.75
CA PHE A 312 -3.60 -6.40 21.97
C PHE A 312 -3.16 -7.60 21.13
N PRO A 313 -2.08 -7.55 20.33
CA PRO A 313 -1.72 -8.71 19.51
C PRO A 313 -1.43 -9.96 20.35
N LEU A 314 -0.82 -9.76 21.52
CA LEU A 314 -0.52 -10.83 22.47
C LEU A 314 -1.80 -11.42 23.09
N THR A 315 -2.67 -10.57 23.64
CA THR A 315 -3.91 -11.03 24.28
C THR A 315 -4.85 -11.64 23.26
N PHE A 316 -4.97 -11.04 22.08
CA PHE A 316 -5.75 -11.55 20.97
C PHE A 316 -5.29 -12.95 20.54
N ALA A 317 -3.99 -13.16 20.31
CA ALA A 317 -3.46 -14.45 19.89
C ALA A 317 -3.68 -15.55 20.95
N ILE A 318 -3.33 -15.28 22.22
CA ILE A 318 -3.48 -16.26 23.31
C ILE A 318 -4.95 -16.58 23.55
N THR A 319 -5.83 -15.58 23.61
CA THR A 319 -7.26 -15.80 23.85
C THR A 319 -7.90 -16.55 22.68
N THR A 320 -7.53 -16.25 21.43
CA THR A 320 -8.01 -16.97 20.26
C THR A 320 -7.55 -18.44 20.29
N TYR A 321 -6.26 -18.66 20.55
CA TYR A 321 -5.68 -20.00 20.66
C TYR A 321 -6.35 -20.86 21.75
N LEU A 322 -6.44 -20.32 22.97
CA LEU A 322 -7.06 -21.04 24.09
C LEU A 322 -8.57 -21.23 23.85
N GLY A 323 -9.23 -20.26 23.21
CA GLY A 323 -10.62 -20.34 22.80
C GLY A 323 -10.88 -21.50 21.84
N PHE A 324 -10.01 -21.69 20.83
CA PHE A 324 -10.11 -22.82 19.91
C PHE A 324 -9.68 -24.16 20.54
N CYS A 325 -8.74 -24.17 21.47
CA CYS A 325 -8.36 -25.41 22.17
C CYS A 325 -9.44 -25.91 23.15
N LEU A 326 -10.18 -24.99 23.79
CA LEU A 326 -11.09 -25.32 24.89
C LEU A 326 -12.14 -26.39 24.51
N PRO A 327 -12.84 -26.34 23.37
CA PRO A 327 -13.77 -27.39 22.96
C PRO A 327 -13.11 -28.77 22.88
N PHE A 328 -11.90 -28.88 22.33
CA PHE A 328 -11.19 -30.16 22.20
C PHE A 328 -10.69 -30.68 23.54
N VAL A 329 -10.25 -29.80 24.44
CA VAL A 329 -9.89 -30.17 25.82
C VAL A 329 -11.11 -30.70 26.58
N VAL A 330 -12.28 -30.05 26.42
CA VAL A 330 -13.54 -30.55 27.00
C VAL A 330 -13.90 -31.91 26.41
N LEU A 331 -13.75 -32.10 25.10
CA LEU A 331 -13.97 -33.40 24.46
C LEU A 331 -13.04 -34.48 25.02
N ASP A 332 -11.76 -34.19 25.23
CA ASP A 332 -10.79 -35.12 25.83
C ASP A 332 -11.17 -35.53 27.25
N VAL A 333 -11.69 -34.59 28.06
CA VAL A 333 -12.18 -34.88 29.42
C VAL A 333 -13.47 -35.70 29.41
N LEU A 334 -14.37 -35.46 28.45
CA LEU A 334 -15.65 -36.17 28.34
C LEU A 334 -15.55 -37.53 27.64
N CYS A 335 -14.53 -37.74 26.79
CA CYS A 335 -14.36 -38.95 25.98
C CYS A 335 -14.41 -40.27 26.79
N PRO A 336 -13.84 -40.37 28.00
CA PRO A 336 -13.97 -41.57 28.82
C PRO A 336 -15.41 -41.87 29.26
N TRP A 337 -16.29 -40.85 29.33
CA TRP A 337 -17.66 -40.95 29.85
C TRP A 337 -18.71 -41.01 28.74
N VAL A 338 -18.34 -40.61 27.51
CA VAL A 338 -19.21 -40.59 26.33
C VAL A 338 -18.58 -41.42 25.22
N PRO A 339 -18.77 -42.76 25.20
CA PRO A 339 -18.09 -43.66 24.27
C PRO A 339 -18.35 -43.36 22.79
N THR A 340 -19.46 -42.70 22.45
CA THR A 340 -19.77 -42.29 21.08
C THR A 340 -18.78 -41.25 20.52
N LEU A 341 -18.06 -40.51 21.38
CA LEU A 341 -17.01 -39.57 20.95
C LEU A 341 -15.76 -40.29 20.41
N ARG A 342 -15.49 -41.52 20.86
CA ARG A 342 -14.31 -42.30 20.43
C ARG A 342 -14.29 -42.56 18.93
N ARG A 343 -15.46 -42.60 18.28
CA ARG A 343 -15.58 -42.83 16.82
C ARG A 343 -14.99 -41.69 15.98
N TYR A 344 -14.83 -40.52 16.57
CA TYR A 344 -14.28 -39.33 15.91
C TYR A 344 -12.81 -39.11 16.27
N LYS A 345 -12.23 -39.92 17.18
CA LYS A 345 -10.85 -39.76 17.62
C LYS A 345 -9.93 -40.60 16.75
N ILE A 346 -8.82 -40.02 16.30
CA ILE A 346 -7.82 -40.74 15.49
C ILE A 346 -7.23 -41.91 16.29
N HIS A 347 -6.95 -41.66 17.58
CA HIS A 347 -6.44 -42.65 18.53
C HIS A 347 -7.48 -42.87 19.65
N PRO A 348 -8.42 -43.83 19.50
CA PRO A 348 -9.54 -44.03 20.44
C PRO A 348 -9.14 -44.31 21.89
N GLU A 349 -7.98 -44.93 22.10
CA GLU A 349 -7.46 -45.31 23.43
C GLU A 349 -6.55 -44.23 24.05
N PHE A 350 -6.22 -43.17 23.30
CA PHE A 350 -5.38 -42.10 23.80
C PHE A 350 -6.23 -40.99 24.43
N SER A 351 -5.81 -40.45 25.56
CA SER A 351 -6.31 -39.19 26.11
C SER A 351 -5.17 -38.49 26.86
N PRO A 352 -4.99 -37.17 26.68
CA PRO A 352 -3.91 -36.45 27.31
C PRO A 352 -4.10 -36.41 28.83
N THR A 353 -3.02 -36.64 29.56
CA THR A 353 -3.04 -36.54 31.03
C THR A 353 -3.11 -35.07 31.47
N ALA A 354 -3.68 -34.81 32.65
CA ALA A 354 -3.71 -33.46 33.23
C ALA A 354 -2.31 -32.82 33.30
N ARG A 355 -1.27 -33.63 33.55
CA ARG A 355 0.12 -33.18 33.55
C ARG A 355 0.57 -32.68 32.17
N GLN A 356 0.25 -33.39 31.09
CA GLN A 356 0.59 -32.97 29.72
C GLN A 356 -0.14 -31.66 29.35
N LEU A 357 -1.42 -31.54 29.69
CA LEU A 357 -2.20 -30.33 29.44
C LEU A 357 -1.59 -29.12 30.18
N LEU A 358 -1.26 -29.28 31.47
CA LEU A 358 -0.64 -28.22 32.28
C LEU A 358 0.76 -27.84 31.77
N LEU A 359 1.56 -28.81 31.32
CA LEU A 359 2.88 -28.54 30.74
C LEU A 359 2.77 -27.73 29.44
N CYS A 360 1.85 -28.09 28.54
CA CYS A 360 1.64 -27.36 27.29
C CYS A 360 1.13 -25.94 27.54
N LEU A 361 0.19 -25.79 28.47
CA LEU A 361 -0.34 -24.48 28.87
C LEU A 361 0.76 -23.61 29.49
N GLY A 362 1.54 -24.17 30.42
CA GLY A 362 2.65 -23.47 31.06
C GLY A 362 3.73 -23.03 30.08
N GLN A 363 4.10 -23.90 29.14
CA GLN A 363 5.06 -23.58 28.07
C GLN A 363 4.53 -22.46 27.16
N THR A 364 3.26 -22.53 26.75
CA THR A 364 2.62 -21.50 25.93
C THR A 364 2.68 -20.14 26.63
N LEU A 365 2.24 -20.08 27.89
CA LEU A 365 2.27 -18.83 28.68
C LEU A 365 3.69 -18.31 28.87
N TYR A 366 4.65 -19.18 29.19
CA TYR A 366 6.05 -18.81 29.35
C TYR A 366 6.62 -18.18 28.07
N GLN A 367 6.42 -18.83 26.93
CA GLN A 367 6.96 -18.34 25.65
C GLN A 367 6.36 -16.99 25.26
N HIS A 368 5.06 -16.83 25.45
CA HIS A 368 4.37 -15.61 25.09
C HIS A 368 4.74 -14.43 26.01
N VAL A 369 4.92 -14.67 27.31
CA VAL A 369 5.32 -13.63 28.27
C VAL A 369 6.79 -13.24 28.09
N VAL A 370 7.69 -14.22 27.93
CA VAL A 370 9.14 -13.97 27.94
C VAL A 370 9.68 -13.54 26.58
N PHE A 371 9.13 -14.06 25.48
CA PHE A 371 9.68 -13.84 24.14
C PHE A 371 8.76 -13.02 23.23
N VAL A 372 7.47 -13.37 23.14
CA VAL A 372 6.55 -12.69 22.22
C VAL A 372 6.23 -11.28 22.72
N CYS A 373 5.89 -11.12 24.00
CA CYS A 373 5.49 -9.83 24.59
C CYS A 373 6.54 -8.72 24.39
N PRO A 374 7.84 -8.91 24.72
CA PRO A 374 8.84 -7.86 24.50
C PRO A 374 8.99 -7.46 23.03
N LEU A 375 8.88 -8.41 22.10
CA LEU A 375 8.98 -8.13 20.67
C LEU A 375 7.77 -7.35 20.17
N THR A 376 6.56 -7.72 20.58
CA THR A 376 5.33 -6.99 20.25
C THR A 376 5.38 -5.55 20.78
N MET A 377 5.83 -5.36 22.02
CA MET A 377 6.00 -4.02 22.61
C MET A 377 7.03 -3.18 21.85
N LEU A 378 8.17 -3.78 21.48
CA LEU A 378 9.21 -3.11 20.71
C LEU A 378 8.74 -2.74 19.30
N HIS A 379 7.94 -3.59 18.66
CA HIS A 379 7.33 -3.31 17.36
C HIS A 379 6.33 -2.15 17.46
N TRP A 380 5.44 -2.19 18.47
CA TRP A 380 4.43 -1.15 18.70
C TRP A 380 5.06 0.22 18.97
N ALA A 381 6.14 0.27 19.77
CA ALA A 381 6.88 1.50 20.05
C ALA A 381 7.47 2.18 18.80
N ARG A 382 7.67 1.44 17.69
CA ARG A 382 8.19 1.96 16.43
C ARG A 382 7.11 2.38 15.43
N ARG A 383 5.82 2.09 15.69
CA ARG A 383 4.72 2.35 14.74
C ARG A 383 3.44 2.86 15.43
N PRO A 384 3.34 4.16 15.77
CA PRO A 384 2.05 4.76 16.07
C PRO A 384 1.39 5.23 14.75
N SER A 385 1.09 4.32 13.83
CA SER A 385 0.29 4.64 12.63
C SER A 385 -1.19 4.39 12.94
N LEU A 386 -2.02 5.42 12.77
CA LEU A 386 -3.47 5.29 12.86
C LEU A 386 -3.96 4.27 11.82
N PRO A 387 -4.85 3.33 12.18
CA PRO A 387 -5.40 2.38 11.23
C PRO A 387 -6.14 3.12 10.10
N PRO A 388 -6.13 2.58 8.87
CA PRO A 388 -6.81 3.17 7.71
C PRO A 388 -8.30 3.42 7.99
N ALA A 389 -8.88 4.46 7.38
CA ALA A 389 -10.27 4.82 7.63
C ALA A 389 -11.27 3.86 6.94
N GLN A 390 -10.91 3.32 5.78
CA GLN A 390 -11.76 2.42 5.01
C GLN A 390 -11.45 0.96 5.34
N ALA A 391 -12.49 0.12 5.37
CA ALA A 391 -12.35 -1.33 5.44
C ALA A 391 -11.88 -1.90 4.09
N PRO A 392 -11.28 -3.09 4.04
CA PRO A 392 -10.99 -3.75 2.78
C PRO A 392 -12.30 -4.20 2.12
N GLU A 393 -12.29 -4.34 0.80
CA GLU A 393 -13.39 -5.03 0.13
C GLU A 393 -13.44 -6.50 0.57
N LEU A 394 -14.64 -7.10 0.60
CA LEU A 394 -14.80 -8.48 1.06
C LEU A 394 -14.01 -9.47 0.19
N LEU A 395 -14.02 -9.27 -1.13
CA LEU A 395 -13.29 -10.13 -2.05
C LEU A 395 -11.78 -9.97 -1.89
N GLN A 396 -11.30 -8.74 -1.68
CA GLN A 396 -9.89 -8.46 -1.40
C GLN A 396 -9.45 -9.15 -0.11
N LEU A 397 -10.21 -9.01 0.98
CA LEU A 397 -9.93 -9.68 2.24
C LEU A 397 -9.84 -11.21 2.06
N VAL A 398 -10.79 -11.81 1.35
CA VAL A 398 -10.78 -13.27 1.11
C VAL A 398 -9.58 -13.68 0.25
N SER A 399 -9.29 -12.92 -0.81
CA SER A 399 -8.16 -13.17 -1.70
C SER A 399 -6.83 -13.11 -0.94
N ASP A 400 -6.61 -12.05 -0.16
CA ASP A 400 -5.39 -11.84 0.61
C ASP A 400 -5.19 -12.94 1.65
N VAL A 401 -6.24 -13.34 2.37
CA VAL A 401 -6.16 -14.47 3.31
C VAL A 401 -5.75 -15.76 2.59
N VAL A 402 -6.31 -16.03 1.41
CA VAL A 402 -5.93 -17.22 0.62
C VAL A 402 -4.46 -17.15 0.18
N PHE A 403 -4.00 -16.00 -0.31
CA PHE A 403 -2.60 -15.83 -0.69
C PHE A 403 -1.65 -15.94 0.50
N CYS A 404 -1.96 -15.33 1.65
CA CYS A 404 -1.19 -15.51 2.88
C CYS A 404 -1.09 -16.98 3.29
N LEU A 405 -2.19 -17.75 3.21
CA LEU A 405 -2.17 -19.17 3.52
C LEU A 405 -1.31 -19.99 2.55
N LEU A 406 -1.37 -19.68 1.25
CA LEU A 406 -0.55 -20.36 0.24
C LEU A 406 0.95 -20.08 0.40
N LEU A 407 1.30 -18.82 0.71
CA LEU A 407 2.69 -18.45 0.99
C LEU A 407 3.18 -19.13 2.27
N PHE A 408 2.41 -19.05 3.35
CA PHE A 408 2.75 -19.71 4.62
C PHE A 408 2.92 -21.21 4.44
N ASP A 409 2.04 -21.87 3.68
CA ASP A 409 2.12 -23.30 3.38
C ASP A 409 3.41 -23.65 2.62
N ALA A 410 3.81 -22.85 1.64
CA ALA A 410 5.06 -23.04 0.90
C ALA A 410 6.31 -22.82 1.77
N GLU A 411 6.34 -21.73 2.54
CA GLU A 411 7.46 -21.39 3.43
C GLU A 411 7.64 -22.44 4.53
N PHE A 412 6.54 -22.82 5.19
CA PHE A 412 6.55 -23.86 6.20
C PHE A 412 6.95 -25.20 5.59
N PHE A 413 6.43 -25.59 4.42
CA PHE A 413 6.79 -26.86 3.80
C PHE A 413 8.31 -26.97 3.57
N VAL A 414 8.93 -25.94 3.00
CA VAL A 414 10.37 -25.91 2.75
C VAL A 414 11.14 -25.96 4.07
N TRP A 415 10.75 -25.13 5.05
CA TRP A 415 11.34 -25.13 6.38
C TRP A 415 11.25 -26.52 7.02
N HIS A 416 10.07 -27.12 7.01
CA HIS A 416 9.76 -28.38 7.67
C HIS A 416 10.56 -29.55 7.08
N VAL A 417 10.61 -29.65 5.74
CA VAL A 417 11.44 -30.68 5.06
C VAL A 417 12.92 -30.52 5.41
N LEU A 418 13.46 -29.30 5.40
CA LEU A 418 14.85 -29.04 5.76
C LEU A 418 15.12 -29.46 7.22
N HIS A 419 14.19 -29.17 8.12
CA HIS A 419 14.30 -29.48 9.52
C HIS A 419 14.24 -30.98 9.82
N HIS A 420 13.57 -31.79 9.01
CA HIS A 420 13.65 -33.25 9.12
C HIS A 420 14.89 -33.84 8.42
N LYS A 421 15.36 -33.24 7.33
CA LYS A 421 16.53 -33.75 6.58
C LYS A 421 17.87 -33.45 7.23
N VAL A 422 17.99 -32.35 7.97
CA VAL A 422 19.24 -31.94 8.62
C VAL A 422 19.16 -32.23 10.13
N PRO A 423 19.93 -33.21 10.66
CA PRO A 423 19.81 -33.64 12.06
C PRO A 423 20.02 -32.54 13.10
N TRP A 424 20.87 -31.56 12.81
CA TRP A 424 21.10 -30.41 13.69
C TRP A 424 19.88 -29.48 13.76
N LEU A 425 19.25 -29.20 12.61
CA LEU A 425 18.03 -28.41 12.54
C LEU A 425 16.88 -29.11 13.28
N TYR A 426 16.69 -30.42 13.05
CA TYR A 426 15.69 -31.22 13.76
C TYR A 426 15.84 -31.08 15.27
N ARG A 427 17.03 -31.40 15.81
CA ARG A 427 17.27 -31.46 17.25
C ARG A 427 17.12 -30.12 17.95
N THR A 428 17.45 -29.03 17.27
CA THR A 428 17.48 -27.68 17.84
C THR A 428 16.13 -26.97 17.74
N PHE A 429 15.41 -27.12 16.62
CA PHE A 429 14.21 -26.33 16.34
C PHE A 429 12.92 -27.16 16.44
N HIS A 430 12.87 -28.35 15.85
CA HIS A 430 11.59 -29.03 15.57
C HIS A 430 11.35 -30.31 16.41
N LYS A 431 12.37 -30.86 17.07
CA LYS A 431 12.24 -32.07 17.91
C LYS A 431 11.23 -31.92 19.05
N MET A 432 11.06 -30.71 19.59
CA MET A 432 10.11 -30.46 20.68
C MET A 432 8.65 -30.68 20.23
N HIS A 433 8.29 -30.20 19.03
CA HIS A 433 6.99 -30.39 18.42
C HIS A 433 6.61 -31.88 18.30
N HIS A 434 7.58 -32.70 17.94
CA HIS A 434 7.46 -34.16 17.81
C HIS A 434 7.43 -34.96 19.12
N GLN A 435 7.52 -34.33 20.29
CA GLN A 435 7.52 -35.06 21.57
C GLN A 435 6.19 -35.74 21.88
N ASN A 436 5.09 -35.24 21.30
CA ASN A 436 3.78 -35.86 21.40
C ASN A 436 3.48 -36.57 20.06
N SER A 437 3.64 -37.89 20.03
CA SER A 437 3.35 -38.70 18.83
C SER A 437 1.85 -38.80 18.54
N SER A 438 1.01 -38.68 19.56
CA SER A 438 -0.45 -38.58 19.42
C SER A 438 -0.89 -37.13 19.58
N SER A 439 -1.62 -36.63 18.59
CA SER A 439 -2.10 -35.25 18.54
C SER A 439 -3.19 -34.95 19.59
N PHE A 440 -3.07 -33.80 20.25
CA PHE A 440 -4.13 -33.16 21.06
C PHE A 440 -4.00 -31.63 21.00
N ALA A 441 -5.12 -30.90 21.07
CA ALA A 441 -5.18 -29.48 20.70
C ALA A 441 -4.14 -28.57 21.39
N LEU A 442 -3.87 -28.76 22.69
CA LEU A 442 -2.88 -27.93 23.41
C LEU A 442 -1.43 -28.19 22.98
N ALA A 443 -1.14 -29.31 22.32
CA ALA A 443 0.21 -29.62 21.82
C ALA A 443 0.62 -28.71 20.65
N THR A 444 -0.33 -28.03 20.00
CA THR A 444 -0.08 -27.08 18.89
C THR A 444 1.02 -26.07 19.21
N GLN A 445 1.02 -25.53 20.45
CA GLN A 445 2.01 -24.54 20.91
C GLN A 445 3.14 -25.18 21.74
N TYR A 446 3.21 -26.51 21.80
CA TYR A 446 4.32 -27.21 22.45
C TYR A 446 5.51 -27.35 21.50
N VAL A 447 6.03 -26.21 21.08
CA VAL A 447 7.10 -26.05 20.09
C VAL A 447 8.32 -25.40 20.73
N SER A 448 9.48 -25.47 20.07
CA SER A 448 10.64 -24.72 20.54
C SER A 448 10.43 -23.21 20.34
N VAL A 449 11.19 -22.39 21.09
CA VAL A 449 11.16 -20.93 20.89
C VAL A 449 11.58 -20.52 19.48
N TRP A 450 12.47 -21.28 18.85
CA TRP A 450 12.97 -20.98 17.51
C TRP A 450 11.98 -21.35 16.41
N GLU A 451 11.23 -22.43 16.61
CA GLU A 451 10.10 -22.78 15.77
C GLU A 451 9.02 -21.72 15.89
N LEU A 452 8.65 -21.32 17.11
CA LEU A 452 7.71 -20.21 17.35
C LEU A 452 8.13 -18.92 16.61
N PHE A 453 9.43 -18.56 16.67
CA PHE A 453 9.93 -17.40 15.92
C PHE A 453 9.91 -17.59 14.41
N SER A 454 10.16 -18.79 13.90
CA SER A 454 10.08 -19.07 12.46
C SER A 454 8.63 -18.90 11.97
N LEU A 455 7.66 -19.44 12.72
CA LEU A 455 6.23 -19.29 12.40
C LEU A 455 5.78 -17.84 12.47
N GLY A 456 6.17 -17.10 13.52
CA GLY A 456 5.88 -15.68 13.62
C GLY A 456 6.56 -14.85 12.52
N PHE A 457 7.75 -15.26 12.08
CA PHE A 457 8.45 -14.60 10.96
C PHE A 457 7.70 -14.81 9.64
N PHE A 458 7.29 -16.03 9.30
CA PHE A 458 6.50 -16.32 8.10
C PHE A 458 5.17 -15.56 8.11
N ASP A 459 4.47 -15.60 9.25
CA ASP A 459 3.20 -14.90 9.42
C ASP A 459 3.34 -13.38 9.17
N MET A 460 4.34 -12.74 9.78
CA MET A 460 4.62 -11.31 9.58
C MET A 460 5.16 -10.98 8.18
N LEU A 461 6.01 -11.84 7.61
CA LEU A 461 6.57 -11.65 6.28
C LEU A 461 5.45 -11.65 5.24
N ASN A 462 4.53 -12.61 5.30
CA ASN A 462 3.46 -12.76 4.32
C ASN A 462 2.48 -11.58 4.33
N VAL A 463 2.06 -11.13 5.51
CA VAL A 463 1.16 -9.95 5.59
C VAL A 463 1.87 -8.65 5.20
N THR A 464 3.19 -8.57 5.36
CA THR A 464 3.98 -7.40 4.93
C THR A 464 4.24 -7.41 3.43
N LEU A 465 4.54 -8.57 2.85
CA LEU A 465 4.78 -8.72 1.40
C LEU A 465 3.53 -8.42 0.57
N LEU A 466 2.35 -8.77 1.09
CA LEU A 466 1.07 -8.55 0.44
C LEU A 466 0.40 -7.22 0.83
N ASP A 467 1.06 -6.40 1.65
CA ASP A 467 0.54 -5.15 2.22
C ASP A 467 -0.91 -5.28 2.75
N CYS A 468 -1.14 -6.34 3.53
CA CYS A 468 -2.48 -6.70 3.97
C CYS A 468 -3.09 -5.63 4.88
N HIS A 469 -4.35 -5.27 4.61
CA HIS A 469 -5.13 -4.41 5.49
C HIS A 469 -5.19 -4.98 6.92
N PRO A 470 -5.13 -4.18 8.01
CA PRO A 470 -5.09 -4.71 9.38
C PRO A 470 -6.25 -5.65 9.76
N LEU A 471 -7.46 -5.41 9.23
CA LEU A 471 -8.57 -6.36 9.36
C LEU A 471 -8.27 -7.72 8.70
N THR A 472 -7.66 -7.74 7.52
CA THR A 472 -7.20 -8.95 6.84
C THR A 472 -6.15 -9.67 7.69
N VAL A 473 -5.21 -8.93 8.29
CA VAL A 473 -4.20 -9.49 9.21
C VAL A 473 -4.89 -10.23 10.37
N LEU A 474 -5.88 -9.61 11.03
CA LEU A 474 -6.61 -10.26 12.12
C LEU A 474 -7.36 -11.51 11.67
N VAL A 475 -8.03 -11.47 10.51
CA VAL A 475 -8.74 -12.63 9.97
C VAL A 475 -7.77 -13.75 9.61
N PHE A 476 -6.66 -13.42 8.95
CA PHE A 476 -5.61 -14.38 8.61
C PHE A 476 -5.08 -15.07 9.87
N HIS A 477 -4.74 -14.32 10.93
CA HIS A 477 -4.27 -14.90 12.18
C HIS A 477 -5.30 -15.85 12.81
N VAL A 478 -6.58 -15.46 12.84
CA VAL A 478 -7.66 -16.30 13.37
C VAL A 478 -7.78 -17.60 12.58
N VAL A 479 -7.76 -17.52 11.25
CA VAL A 479 -7.83 -18.69 10.38
C VAL A 479 -6.59 -19.57 10.57
N ASN A 480 -5.39 -18.98 10.58
CA ASN A 480 -4.12 -19.70 10.74
C ASN A 480 -4.06 -20.46 12.08
N ILE A 481 -4.47 -19.82 13.18
CA ILE A 481 -4.55 -20.46 14.51
C ILE A 481 -5.58 -21.58 14.51
N TRP A 482 -6.76 -21.37 13.91
CA TRP A 482 -7.79 -22.40 13.82
C TRP A 482 -7.27 -23.65 13.11
N LEU A 483 -6.69 -23.49 11.92
CA LEU A 483 -6.18 -24.61 11.12
C LEU A 483 -5.09 -25.37 11.89
N SER A 484 -4.16 -24.66 12.52
CA SER A 484 -3.12 -25.26 13.34
C SER A 484 -3.67 -26.06 14.53
N VAL A 485 -4.69 -25.53 15.22
CA VAL A 485 -5.36 -26.22 16.34
C VAL A 485 -6.14 -27.44 15.87
N GLU A 486 -6.85 -27.34 14.74
CA GLU A 486 -7.63 -28.45 14.18
C GLU A 486 -6.71 -29.61 13.79
N ASP A 487 -5.56 -29.33 13.15
CA ASP A 487 -4.57 -30.34 12.75
C ASP A 487 -3.95 -31.10 13.93
N HIS A 488 -3.93 -30.47 15.10
CA HIS A 488 -3.48 -31.09 16.34
C HIS A 488 -4.62 -31.62 17.20
N SER A 489 -5.88 -31.41 16.84
CA SER A 489 -7.01 -31.68 17.73
C SER A 489 -7.13 -33.16 18.15
N GLY A 490 -6.69 -34.08 17.29
CA GLY A 490 -6.87 -35.52 17.44
C GLY A 490 -8.30 -36.00 17.09
N TYR A 491 -9.16 -35.11 16.58
CA TYR A 491 -10.55 -35.41 16.21
C TYR A 491 -10.83 -35.17 14.73
N ASP A 492 -11.31 -36.19 14.03
CA ASP A 492 -11.81 -36.14 12.66
C ASP A 492 -13.34 -36.19 12.67
N PHE A 493 -13.96 -35.02 12.52
CA PHE A 493 -15.41 -34.86 12.45
C PHE A 493 -15.91 -34.81 11.01
N PRO A 494 -17.21 -35.10 10.76
CA PRO A 494 -17.80 -34.99 9.43
C PRO A 494 -17.68 -33.60 8.78
N TRP A 495 -17.47 -32.56 9.58
CA TRP A 495 -17.32 -31.17 9.15
C TRP A 495 -15.88 -30.65 9.30
N SER A 496 -14.90 -31.52 9.56
CA SER A 496 -13.49 -31.10 9.62
C SER A 496 -13.04 -30.50 8.29
N THR A 497 -12.12 -29.53 8.31
CA THR A 497 -11.78 -28.70 7.14
C THR A 497 -11.39 -29.52 5.90
N HIS A 498 -10.65 -30.63 6.08
CA HIS A 498 -10.27 -31.51 4.96
C HIS A 498 -11.44 -32.20 4.24
N ARG A 499 -12.62 -32.29 4.87
CA ARG A 499 -13.85 -32.84 4.26
C ARG A 499 -14.68 -31.76 3.57
N LEU A 500 -14.46 -30.49 3.93
CA LEU A 500 -15.12 -29.34 3.31
C LEU A 500 -14.39 -28.88 2.05
N VAL A 501 -13.07 -29.04 2.00
CA VAL A 501 -12.26 -28.73 0.81
C VAL A 501 -12.27 -29.91 -0.16
N PRO A 502 -12.75 -29.74 -1.40
CA PRO A 502 -12.88 -30.84 -2.35
C PRO A 502 -11.51 -31.35 -2.86
N PHE A 503 -11.55 -32.49 -3.56
CA PHE A 503 -10.39 -33.09 -4.27
C PHE A 503 -9.19 -33.47 -3.39
N GLY A 504 -9.40 -33.55 -2.07
CA GLY A 504 -8.34 -33.84 -1.11
C GLY A 504 -7.20 -32.84 -1.22
N TRP A 505 -7.51 -31.57 -1.50
CA TRP A 505 -6.51 -30.50 -1.55
C TRP A 505 -5.99 -30.13 -0.17
N TYR A 506 -6.77 -30.36 0.87
CA TYR A 506 -6.42 -30.07 2.26
C TYR A 506 -6.17 -31.36 3.05
N GLY A 507 -5.12 -31.38 3.88
CA GLY A 507 -4.65 -32.56 4.61
C GLY A 507 -5.43 -32.84 5.89
N GLY A 508 -5.57 -31.83 6.74
CA GLY A 508 -6.26 -31.92 8.02
C GLY A 508 -5.57 -32.80 9.07
N VAL A 509 -6.27 -32.98 10.19
CA VAL A 509 -5.82 -33.74 11.36
C VAL A 509 -5.20 -35.12 11.05
N ALA A 510 -5.77 -35.89 10.12
CA ALA A 510 -5.26 -37.23 9.79
C ALA A 510 -3.94 -37.19 9.00
N HIS A 511 -3.75 -36.17 8.16
CA HIS A 511 -2.52 -35.95 7.41
C HIS A 511 -1.37 -35.61 8.35
N HIS A 512 -1.62 -34.69 9.28
CA HIS A 512 -0.66 -34.23 10.27
C HIS A 512 -0.34 -35.29 11.34
N ASP A 513 -1.33 -36.03 11.84
CA ASP A 513 -1.09 -37.13 12.79
C ASP A 513 -0.24 -38.26 12.19
N LEU A 514 -0.41 -38.56 10.90
CA LEU A 514 0.44 -39.53 10.20
C LEU A 514 1.90 -39.04 10.10
N HIS A 515 2.12 -37.73 9.93
CA HIS A 515 3.44 -37.13 9.98
C HIS A 515 4.12 -37.34 11.34
N HIS A 516 3.42 -37.08 12.46
CA HIS A 516 3.92 -37.33 13.81
C HIS A 516 4.26 -38.80 14.08
N SER A 517 3.59 -39.71 13.39
CA SER A 517 3.81 -41.15 13.55
C SER A 517 4.98 -41.69 12.73
N ARG A 518 5.21 -41.15 11.51
CA ARG A 518 6.18 -41.69 10.54
C ARG A 518 7.43 -40.80 10.36
N PHE A 519 7.37 -39.53 10.71
CA PHE A 519 8.44 -38.52 10.64
C PHE A 519 9.01 -38.22 9.24
N ASN A 520 8.62 -38.95 8.19
CA ASN A 520 9.23 -38.86 6.86
C ASN A 520 8.23 -38.66 5.70
N CYS A 521 7.01 -38.20 6.01
CA CYS A 521 5.94 -37.95 5.04
C CYS A 521 5.08 -36.75 5.46
N ASN A 522 4.22 -36.24 4.57
CA ASN A 522 3.18 -35.26 4.91
C ASN A 522 3.74 -34.01 5.60
N PHE A 523 4.62 -33.27 4.90
CA PHE A 523 5.30 -32.11 5.47
C PHE A 523 4.52 -30.80 5.31
N ALA A 524 3.52 -30.75 4.41
CA ALA A 524 2.73 -29.54 4.22
C ALA A 524 1.85 -29.31 5.46
N PRO A 525 1.73 -28.06 5.94
CA PRO A 525 0.91 -27.79 7.11
C PRO A 525 -0.58 -27.93 6.77
N TYR A 526 -1.02 -27.45 5.60
CA TYR A 526 -2.44 -27.34 5.27
C TYR A 526 -2.78 -28.03 3.94
N PHE A 527 -2.12 -27.60 2.86
CA PHE A 527 -2.47 -28.01 1.50
C PHE A 527 -1.55 -29.13 1.00
N THR A 528 -2.13 -30.26 0.63
CA THR A 528 -1.41 -31.48 0.21
C THR A 528 -0.61 -31.37 -1.09
N HIS A 529 -0.73 -30.25 -1.82
CA HIS A 529 -0.16 -30.09 -3.15
C HIS A 529 1.37 -30.20 -3.17
N TRP A 530 2.09 -29.61 -2.22
CA TRP A 530 3.56 -29.76 -2.14
C TRP A 530 3.98 -31.20 -1.91
N ASP A 531 3.31 -31.89 -0.99
CA ASP A 531 3.55 -33.30 -0.74
C ASP A 531 3.24 -34.19 -1.95
N LYS A 532 2.22 -33.85 -2.75
CA LYS A 532 1.92 -34.54 -4.02
C LYS A 532 3.01 -34.29 -5.05
N ILE A 533 3.42 -33.03 -5.24
CA ILE A 533 4.42 -32.62 -6.23
C ILE A 533 5.78 -33.26 -5.93
N LEU A 534 6.17 -33.31 -4.66
CA LEU A 534 7.49 -33.79 -4.23
C LEU A 534 7.49 -35.25 -3.75
N GLY A 535 6.36 -35.95 -3.87
CA GLY A 535 6.24 -37.38 -3.60
C GLY A 535 6.36 -37.76 -2.12
N THR A 536 6.06 -36.84 -1.21
CA THR A 536 6.08 -37.06 0.25
C THR A 536 4.69 -37.32 0.83
N LEU A 537 3.63 -37.25 0.02
CA LEU A 537 2.26 -37.55 0.45
C LEU A 537 2.09 -39.05 0.74
N GLN A 538 1.67 -39.39 1.95
CA GLN A 538 1.24 -40.72 2.35
C GLN A 538 -0.17 -40.70 2.93
N SER A 539 -0.89 -41.80 2.70
CA SER A 539 -2.19 -42.08 3.32
C SER A 539 -2.04 -43.19 4.36
N ALA A 540 -2.98 -43.28 5.31
CA ALA A 540 -3.01 -44.37 6.27
C ALA A 540 -3.12 -45.78 5.61
N GLN A 541 -3.55 -45.86 4.34
CA GLN A 541 -3.71 -47.12 3.59
C GLN A 541 -2.48 -47.51 2.75
N THR A 542 -1.54 -46.60 2.52
CA THR A 542 -0.28 -46.89 1.83
C THR A 542 0.70 -47.57 2.79
N LYS A 543 0.81 -48.91 2.65
CA LYS A 543 1.83 -49.76 3.28
C LYS A 543 3.12 -49.76 2.46
#